data_AF-A0A356ITD7-F1
#
_entry.id   AF-A0A356ITD7-F1
#
_cell.length_a   1.000
_cell.length_b   1.000
_cell.length_c   1.000
_cell.angle_alpha   90.00
_cell.angle_beta   90.00
_cell.angle_gamma   90.00
#
_symmetry.space_group_name_H-M   'P 1'
#
loop_
_entity.id
_entity.type
_entity.pdbx_description
1 polymer ?
#
loop_
_entity_poly.entity_id
_entity_poly.type
_entity_poly.pdbx_seq_one_letter_code
_entity_poly.pdbx_strand_id
1 'polypeptide(L)'
;WELVGKREMLIPYNNQKMRYNRCDDPQALLPYHISPHAMRFEKHRVWVVEARLKQDKRHIYKRRTFYVDEDTWSIVLVDIYDKNDDLWRFTMRFSAYYEEMPGMFSSLDAYHDLQDGAYFLQCSAGEGTEFFTEPPPDGYFTPASIRKRMKR
;
A
#
# COMPACT_ATOMS: atom_id res chain seq x y z
N TRP A 1 -1.91 18.92 6.26
CA TRP A 1 -0.88 17.93 6.65
C TRP A 1 0.33 18.72 7.11
N GLU A 2 1.23 18.07 7.83
CA GLU A 2 2.46 18.66 8.39
C GLU A 2 3.65 17.80 7.97
N LEU A 3 4.71 18.44 7.48
CA LEU A 3 5.98 17.78 7.20
C LEU A 3 6.81 17.78 8.49
N VAL A 4 6.90 16.63 9.15
CA VAL A 4 7.68 16.49 10.39
C VAL A 4 9.18 16.60 10.10
N GLY A 5 9.61 16.08 8.95
CA GLY A 5 10.99 16.15 8.50
C GLY A 5 11.43 14.86 7.82
N LYS A 6 12.74 14.60 7.87
CA LYS A 6 13.38 13.45 7.24
C LYS A 6 14.12 12.63 8.28
N ARG A 7 14.13 11.30 8.11
CA ARG A 7 14.93 10.39 8.94
C ARG A 7 15.38 9.17 8.14
N GLU A 8 16.40 8.48 8.63
CA GLU A 8 16.77 7.16 8.13
C GLU A 8 15.86 6.08 8.72
N MET A 9 15.44 5.12 7.90
CA MET A 9 14.55 4.03 8.29
C MET A 9 14.79 2.80 7.42
N LEU A 10 14.60 1.61 7.98
CA LEU A 10 14.50 0.38 7.19
C LEU A 10 13.11 0.33 6.53
N ILE A 11 13.07 0.22 5.21
CA ILE A 11 11.82 0.16 4.44
C ILE A 11 11.79 -1.09 3.55
N PRO A 12 10.59 -1.62 3.20
CA PRO A 12 10.48 -2.73 2.27
C PRO A 12 10.88 -2.28 0.85
N TYR A 13 12.07 -2.69 0.41
CA TYR A 13 12.66 -2.25 -0.86
C TYR A 13 13.29 -3.42 -1.62
N ASN A 14 13.29 -3.32 -2.95
CA ASN A 14 13.86 -4.34 -3.85
C ASN A 14 13.33 -5.77 -3.62
N ASN A 15 12.01 -5.90 -3.39
CA ASN A 15 11.32 -7.14 -3.06
C ASN A 15 10.97 -7.96 -4.31
N GLN A 16 11.96 -8.33 -5.13
CA GLN A 16 11.74 -9.10 -6.36
C GLN A 16 11.15 -10.50 -6.10
N LYS A 17 11.53 -11.16 -5.00
CA LYS A 17 10.94 -12.46 -4.61
C LYS A 17 9.42 -12.35 -4.45
N MET A 18 8.93 -11.25 -3.86
CA MET A 18 7.50 -10.98 -3.68
C MET A 18 6.79 -10.58 -4.98
N ARG A 19 7.51 -10.04 -5.97
CA ARG A 19 6.95 -9.73 -7.29
C ARG A 19 6.58 -11.00 -8.04
N TYR A 20 7.48 -11.98 -8.06
CA TYR A 20 7.32 -13.18 -8.90
C TYR A 20 6.72 -14.38 -8.17
N ASN A 21 7.05 -14.61 -6.89
CA ASN A 21 6.76 -15.87 -6.20
C ASN A 21 5.72 -15.74 -5.07
N ARG A 22 4.87 -14.71 -5.13
CA ARG A 22 3.92 -14.33 -4.06
C ARG A 22 2.98 -15.44 -3.58
N CYS A 23 2.63 -16.37 -4.47
CA CYS A 23 1.70 -17.48 -4.20
C CYS A 23 2.36 -18.86 -4.22
N ASP A 24 3.64 -18.95 -4.62
CA ASP A 24 4.31 -20.22 -4.84
C ASP A 24 5.12 -20.68 -3.62
N ASP A 25 5.38 -19.76 -2.69
CA ASP A 25 6.04 -20.05 -1.41
C ASP A 25 4.97 -20.22 -0.32
N PRO A 26 4.63 -21.46 0.08
CA PRO A 26 3.61 -21.71 1.10
C PRO A 26 4.01 -21.20 2.49
N GLN A 27 5.27 -20.80 2.69
CA GLN A 27 5.76 -20.22 3.94
C GLN A 27 5.84 -18.69 3.90
N ALA A 28 5.53 -18.05 2.76
CA ALA A 28 5.58 -16.60 2.65
C ALA A 28 4.45 -15.90 3.41
N LEU A 29 3.30 -16.56 3.59
CA LEU A 29 2.13 -16.02 4.27
C LEU A 29 1.96 -16.69 5.62
N LEU A 30 2.19 -15.94 6.69
CA LEU A 30 1.98 -16.41 8.06
C LEU A 30 0.66 -15.88 8.60
N PRO A 31 0.15 -16.43 9.71
CA PRO A 31 -0.90 -15.77 10.47
C PRO A 31 -0.47 -14.35 10.82
N TYR A 32 -1.37 -13.39 10.65
CA TYR A 32 -1.19 -11.97 11.04
C TYR A 32 -0.19 -11.14 10.23
N HIS A 33 0.79 -11.74 9.53
CA HIS A 33 1.78 -11.01 8.74
C HIS A 33 2.43 -11.86 7.65
N ILE A 34 3.09 -11.21 6.69
CA ILE A 34 3.97 -11.90 5.72
C ILE A 34 5.25 -12.36 6.44
N SER A 35 5.81 -13.51 6.06
CA SER A 35 7.05 -14.05 6.61
C SER A 35 8.25 -13.11 6.35
N PRO A 36 9.07 -12.77 7.38
CA PRO A 36 10.29 -11.99 7.19
C PRO A 36 11.28 -12.63 6.20
N HIS A 37 11.26 -13.96 6.03
CA HIS A 37 12.09 -14.65 5.03
C HIS A 37 11.73 -14.26 3.59
N ALA A 38 10.48 -13.87 3.35
CA ALA A 38 10.03 -13.42 2.04
C ALA A 38 10.26 -11.92 1.82
N MET A 39 10.57 -11.17 2.88
CA MET A 39 10.76 -9.73 2.85
C MET A 39 12.23 -9.34 2.73
N ARG A 40 12.47 -8.21 2.08
CA ARG A 40 13.74 -7.50 2.08
C ARG A 40 13.51 -6.07 2.54
N PHE A 41 14.31 -5.68 3.53
CA PHE A 41 14.38 -4.31 4.03
C PHE A 41 15.73 -3.70 3.70
N GLU A 42 15.72 -2.45 3.27
CA GLU A 42 16.93 -1.67 3.01
C GLU A 42 16.85 -0.35 3.77
N LYS A 43 18.01 0.19 4.13
CA LYS A 43 18.09 1.46 4.86
C LYS A 43 17.98 2.61 3.88
N HIS A 44 16.92 3.40 4.01
CA HIS A 44 16.63 4.55 3.17
C HIS A 44 16.37 5.79 4.02
N ARG A 45 16.43 6.96 3.39
CA ARG A 45 15.90 8.19 3.97
C ARG A 45 14.43 8.32 3.58
N VAL A 46 13.60 8.67 4.54
CA VAL A 46 12.16 8.87 4.35
C VAL A 46 11.74 10.24 4.86
N TRP A 47 10.84 10.88 4.14
CA TRP A 47 10.08 12.02 4.63
C TRP A 47 8.90 11.52 5.48
N VAL A 48 8.73 12.10 6.66
CA VAL A 48 7.65 11.80 7.58
C VAL A 48 6.60 12.91 7.48
N VAL A 49 5.39 12.53 7.05
CA VAL A 49 4.28 13.46 6.86
C VAL A 49 3.12 13.05 7.77
N GLU A 50 2.73 13.92 8.69
CA GLU A 50 1.52 13.73 9.49
C GLU A 50 0.30 14.36 8.81
N ALA A 51 -0.77 13.58 8.70
CA ALA A 51 -2.06 14.04 8.21
C ALA A 51 -3.13 13.85 9.29
N ARG A 52 -3.78 14.94 9.67
CA ARG A 52 -4.90 14.95 10.62
C ARG A 52 -6.20 15.25 9.87
N LEU A 53 -7.27 14.60 10.28
CA LEU A 53 -8.62 14.84 9.74
C LEU A 53 -9.02 16.30 9.97
N LYS A 54 -9.51 16.96 8.91
CA LYS A 54 -10.04 18.32 9.01
C LYS A 54 -11.29 18.34 9.92
N GLN A 55 -11.46 19.40 10.70
CA GLN A 55 -12.51 19.51 11.72
C GLN A 55 -13.94 19.34 11.16
N ASP A 56 -14.17 19.75 9.91
CA ASP A 56 -15.48 19.72 9.23
C ASP A 56 -15.70 18.45 8.39
N LYS A 57 -14.80 17.47 8.47
CA LYS A 57 -14.85 16.24 7.64
C LYS A 57 -15.09 15.00 8.47
N ARG A 58 -15.82 14.05 7.89
CA ARG A 58 -16.07 12.72 8.47
C ARG A 58 -15.15 11.70 7.82
N HIS A 59 -14.37 11.02 8.63
CA HIS A 59 -13.56 9.87 8.23
C HIS A 59 -13.43 8.91 9.41
N ILE A 60 -13.22 7.62 9.15
CA ILE A 60 -13.05 6.61 10.22
C ILE A 60 -11.74 6.81 10.99
N TYR A 61 -10.67 7.18 10.28
CA TYR A 61 -9.37 7.51 10.85
C TYR A 61 -9.26 8.99 11.20
N LYS A 62 -8.64 9.27 12.36
CA LYS A 62 -8.37 10.62 12.84
C LYS A 62 -7.03 11.16 12.36
N ARG A 63 -6.02 10.29 12.28
CA ARG A 63 -4.65 10.65 11.90
C ARG A 63 -4.00 9.54 11.07
N ARG A 64 -3.12 9.93 10.15
CA ARG A 64 -2.18 9.03 9.46
C ARG A 64 -0.79 9.63 9.48
N THR A 65 0.23 8.77 9.62
CA THR A 65 1.63 9.13 9.39
C THR A 65 2.09 8.42 8.13
N PHE A 66 2.51 9.18 7.13
CA PHE A 66 3.02 8.66 5.87
C PHE A 66 4.55 8.71 5.90
N TYR A 67 5.18 7.62 5.50
CA TYR A 67 6.62 7.54 5.27
C TYR A 67 6.85 7.48 3.77
N VAL A 68 7.38 8.57 3.22
CA VAL A 68 7.62 8.73 1.79
C VAL A 68 9.09 8.51 1.53
N ASP A 69 9.43 7.49 0.75
CA ASP A 69 10.81 7.21 0.37
C ASP A 69 11.39 8.35 -0.48
N GLU A 70 12.62 8.77 -0.16
CA GLU A 70 13.25 9.93 -0.80
C GLU A 70 13.63 9.68 -2.27
N ASP A 71 13.97 8.44 -2.61
CA ASP A 71 14.47 8.09 -3.94
C ASP A 71 13.31 7.88 -4.94
N THR A 72 12.23 7.24 -4.49
CA THR A 72 11.10 6.87 -5.34
C THR A 72 9.88 7.77 -5.19
N TRP A 73 9.83 8.61 -4.16
CA TRP A 73 8.64 9.39 -3.76
C TRP A 73 7.40 8.54 -3.47
N SER A 74 7.56 7.22 -3.32
CA SER A 74 6.47 6.32 -2.96
C SER A 74 6.20 6.39 -1.47
N ILE A 75 4.91 6.33 -1.10
CA ILE A 75 4.51 6.05 0.28
C ILE A 75 4.82 4.57 0.54
N VAL A 76 5.85 4.29 1.34
CA VAL A 76 6.34 2.93 1.61
C VAL A 76 5.76 2.33 2.88
N LEU A 77 5.45 3.17 3.87
CA LEU A 77 4.79 2.78 5.11
C LEU A 77 3.71 3.80 5.47
N VAL A 78 2.66 3.34 6.14
CA VAL A 78 1.61 4.21 6.70
C VAL A 78 1.20 3.70 8.07
N ASP A 79 1.25 4.55 9.07
CA ASP A 79 0.61 4.32 10.37
C ASP A 79 -0.76 5.01 10.37
N ILE A 80 -1.80 4.32 10.83
CA ILE A 80 -3.18 4.80 10.81
C ILE A 80 -3.76 4.71 12.21
N TYR A 81 -4.23 5.84 12.72
CA TYR A 81 -4.75 5.98 14.07
C TYR A 81 -6.27 6.17 14.09
N ASP A 82 -6.91 5.56 15.09
CA ASP A 82 -8.35 5.69 15.33
C ASP A 82 -8.70 7.03 16.03
N LYS A 83 -9.94 7.15 16.50
CA LYS A 83 -10.43 8.38 17.14
C LYS A 83 -9.83 8.65 18.52
N ASN A 84 -9.33 7.61 19.19
CA ASN A 84 -8.71 7.67 20.51
C ASN A 84 -7.19 7.90 20.42
N ASP A 85 -6.66 8.10 19.20
CA ASP A 85 -5.22 8.20 18.90
C ASP A 85 -4.45 6.88 19.09
N ASP A 86 -5.14 5.74 19.17
CA ASP A 86 -4.54 4.42 19.20
C ASP A 86 -4.14 3.97 17.78
N LEU A 87 -3.00 3.30 17.66
CA LEU A 87 -2.58 2.71 16.39
C LEU A 87 -3.52 1.57 16.03
N TRP A 88 -4.22 1.69 14.90
CA TRP A 88 -5.21 0.71 14.48
C TRP A 88 -4.73 -0.10 13.28
N ARG A 89 -4.29 0.58 12.21
CA ARG A 89 -3.84 -0.09 10.99
C ARG A 89 -2.45 0.35 10.63
N PHE A 90 -1.69 -0.53 10.00
CA PHE A 90 -0.48 -0.15 9.31
C PHE A 90 -0.44 -0.75 7.91
N THR A 91 0.15 -0.01 6.98
CA THR A 91 0.29 -0.43 5.59
C THR A 91 1.77 -0.51 5.24
N MET A 92 2.16 -1.58 4.56
CA MET A 92 3.49 -1.73 3.98
C MET A 92 3.38 -1.87 2.48
N ARG A 93 4.18 -1.12 1.75
CA ARG A 93 4.36 -1.29 0.31
C ARG A 93 5.69 -1.95 0.06
N PHE A 94 5.65 -3.11 -0.57
CA PHE A 94 6.82 -3.82 -1.06
C PHE A 94 7.12 -3.29 -2.46
N SER A 95 8.25 -2.59 -2.57
CA SER A 95 8.68 -2.03 -3.84
C SER A 95 9.62 -3.01 -4.56
N ALA A 96 9.52 -3.09 -5.88
CA ALA A 96 10.38 -3.88 -6.74
C ALA A 96 10.70 -3.13 -8.04
N TYR A 97 11.84 -3.43 -8.65
CA TYR A 97 12.22 -2.82 -9.92
C TYR A 97 11.51 -3.52 -11.08
N TYR A 98 10.91 -2.73 -11.98
CA TYR A 98 10.26 -3.18 -13.20
C TYR A 98 11.16 -2.88 -14.41
N GLU A 99 11.33 -3.87 -15.28
CA GLU A 99 12.22 -3.78 -16.45
C GLU A 99 11.46 -3.24 -17.66
N GLU A 100 10.18 -3.62 -17.77
CA GLU A 100 9.26 -3.26 -18.83
C GLU A 100 8.87 -1.78 -18.77
N MET A 101 8.85 -1.23 -17.55
CA MET A 101 8.77 0.20 -17.27
C MET A 101 9.91 0.50 -16.28
N PRO A 102 11.12 0.85 -16.76
CA PRO A 102 12.31 1.03 -15.94
C PRO A 102 12.06 1.96 -14.74
N GLY A 103 11.94 1.38 -13.55
CA GLY A 103 11.63 2.12 -12.34
C GLY A 103 11.25 1.24 -11.16
N MET A 104 11.23 1.83 -9.97
CA MET A 104 10.83 1.16 -8.74
C MET A 104 9.35 1.41 -8.49
N PHE A 105 8.54 0.35 -8.47
CA PHE A 105 7.10 0.43 -8.28
C PHE A 105 6.62 -0.58 -7.24
N SER A 106 5.38 -0.44 -6.77
CA SER A 106 4.78 -1.45 -5.88
C SER A 106 4.66 -2.79 -6.60
N SER A 107 5.12 -3.86 -5.96
CA SER A 107 4.80 -5.24 -6.35
C SER A 107 3.62 -5.79 -5.55
N LEU A 108 3.53 -5.39 -4.28
CA LEU A 108 2.54 -5.86 -3.34
C LEU A 108 2.38 -4.83 -2.21
N ASP A 109 1.14 -4.59 -1.79
CA ASP A 109 0.82 -3.77 -0.64
C ASP A 109 0.11 -4.63 0.42
N ALA A 110 0.59 -4.61 1.66
CA ALA A 110 0.01 -5.34 2.79
C ALA A 110 -0.64 -4.37 3.78
N TYR A 111 -1.93 -4.58 4.04
CA TYR A 111 -2.76 -3.78 4.91
C TYR A 111 -3.09 -4.58 6.16
N HIS A 112 -2.58 -4.17 7.31
CA HIS A 112 -2.76 -4.89 8.57
C HIS A 112 -3.78 -4.16 9.45
N ASP A 113 -4.71 -4.91 10.03
CA ASP A 113 -5.62 -4.49 11.08
C ASP A 113 -5.16 -5.10 12.41
N LEU A 114 -4.68 -4.24 13.30
CA LEU A 114 -4.14 -4.66 14.59
C LEU A 114 -5.24 -5.00 15.61
N GLN A 115 -6.47 -4.51 15.40
CA GLN A 115 -7.59 -4.82 16.29
C GLN A 115 -8.18 -6.19 15.97
N ASP A 116 -8.35 -6.48 14.67
CA ASP A 116 -8.92 -7.75 14.21
C ASP A 116 -7.87 -8.87 14.10
N GLY A 117 -6.57 -8.53 14.15
CA GLY A 117 -5.51 -9.52 13.90
C GLY A 117 -5.63 -10.09 12.48
N ALA A 118 -5.87 -9.24 11.50
CA ALA A 118 -6.03 -9.65 10.11
C ALA A 118 -5.16 -8.80 9.21
N TYR A 119 -4.80 -9.33 8.04
CA TYR A 119 -4.16 -8.53 7.01
C TYR A 119 -4.68 -8.90 5.64
N PHE A 120 -4.72 -7.91 4.76
CA PHE A 120 -5.14 -8.00 3.38
C PHE A 120 -3.95 -7.67 2.48
N LEU A 121 -3.78 -8.48 1.42
CA LEU A 121 -2.75 -8.24 0.41
C LEU A 121 -3.39 -7.73 -0.87
N GLN A 122 -2.92 -6.58 -1.32
CA GLN A 122 -3.20 -6.08 -2.65
C GLN A 122 -2.00 -6.34 -3.54
N CYS A 123 -2.23 -7.05 -4.63
CA CYS A 123 -1.20 -7.41 -5.59
C CYS A 123 -1.56 -6.83 -6.97
N SER A 124 -0.55 -6.53 -7.79
CA SER A 124 -0.81 -6.25 -9.21
C SER A 124 -1.37 -7.50 -9.90
N ALA A 125 -2.28 -7.33 -10.87
CA ALA A 125 -3.00 -8.45 -11.48
C ALA A 125 -2.10 -9.45 -12.25
N GLY A 126 -0.80 -9.15 -12.41
CA GLY A 126 0.11 -10.00 -13.17
C GLY A 126 -0.19 -9.92 -14.66
N GLU A 127 -0.12 -11.06 -15.35
CA GLU A 127 -0.47 -11.18 -16.77
C GLU A 127 -1.92 -10.74 -17.04
N GLY A 128 -2.13 -10.02 -18.14
CA GLY A 128 -3.47 -9.51 -18.52
C GLY A 128 -3.85 -8.17 -17.87
N THR A 129 -2.91 -7.47 -17.21
CA THR A 129 -3.14 -6.10 -16.77
C THR A 129 -3.30 -5.17 -17.99
N GLU A 130 -4.48 -4.59 -18.15
CA GLU A 130 -4.77 -3.62 -19.21
C GLU A 130 -4.52 -2.19 -18.71
N PHE A 131 -3.77 -1.41 -19.49
CA PHE A 131 -3.57 0.01 -19.24
C PHE A 131 -4.43 0.80 -20.22
N PHE A 132 -5.27 1.69 -19.70
CA PHE A 132 -6.13 2.57 -20.49
C PHE A 132 -5.54 3.98 -20.52
N THR A 133 -5.39 4.54 -21.72
CA THR A 133 -4.95 5.93 -21.92
C THR A 133 -6.12 6.91 -21.99
N GLU A 134 -7.34 6.41 -22.17
CA GLU A 134 -8.56 7.21 -22.23
C GLU A 134 -9.36 7.07 -20.93
N PRO A 135 -9.95 8.17 -20.41
CA PRO A 135 -10.82 8.09 -19.26
C PRO A 135 -12.09 7.32 -19.60
N PRO A 136 -12.72 6.65 -18.62
CA PRO A 136 -14.00 6.02 -18.84
C PRO A 136 -15.07 7.06 -19.23
N PRO A 137 -16.03 6.71 -20.10
CA PRO A 137 -17.05 7.64 -20.56
C PRO A 137 -17.94 8.14 -19.42
N ASP A 138 -18.64 9.25 -19.67
CA ASP A 138 -19.63 9.77 -18.73
C ASP A 138 -20.67 8.71 -18.37
N GLY A 139 -21.03 8.70 -17.08
CA GLY A 139 -21.97 7.73 -16.54
C GLY A 139 -21.39 6.31 -16.33
N TYR A 140 -20.11 6.07 -16.63
CA TYR A 140 -19.46 4.77 -16.39
C TYR A 140 -19.57 4.31 -14.93
N PHE A 141 -19.46 5.23 -13.96
CA PHE A 141 -19.57 4.92 -12.53
C PHE A 141 -20.98 5.09 -11.94
N THR A 142 -22.02 5.24 -12.78
CA THR A 142 -23.39 5.33 -12.27
C THR A 142 -23.86 3.99 -11.71
N PRO A 143 -24.78 3.99 -10.74
CA PRO A 143 -25.36 2.75 -10.22
C PRO A 143 -25.96 1.86 -11.31
N ALA A 144 -26.56 2.46 -12.35
CA ALA A 144 -27.14 1.74 -13.48
C ALA A 144 -26.06 1.03 -14.33
N SER A 145 -25.01 1.74 -14.73
CA SER A 145 -23.90 1.18 -15.51
C SER A 145 -23.15 0.09 -14.76
N ILE A 146 -22.93 0.26 -13.45
CA ILE A 146 -22.29 -0.76 -12.61
C ILE A 146 -23.16 -2.02 -12.54
N ARG A 147 -24.46 -1.89 -12.24
CA ARG A 147 -25.38 -3.05 -12.18
C ARG A 147 -25.41 -3.83 -13.49
N LYS A 148 -25.37 -3.16 -14.65
CA LYS A 148 -25.35 -3.82 -15.96
C LYS A 148 -24.06 -4.61 -16.21
N ARG A 149 -22.93 -4.19 -15.63
CA ARG A 149 -21.62 -4.84 -15.79
C ARG A 149 -21.30 -5.88 -14.71
N MET A 150 -22.00 -5.88 -13.59
CA MET A 150 -21.84 -6.94 -12.58
C MET A 150 -22.29 -8.27 -13.17
N LYS A 151 -21.35 -9.14 -13.51
CA LYS A 151 -21.60 -10.55 -13.77
C LYS A 151 -21.82 -11.23 -12.41
N ARG A 152 -22.92 -11.96 -12.27
CA ARG A 152 -23.17 -12.85 -11.12
C ARG A 152 -22.35 -14.12 -11.26
#